data_AF-A0A9E2LSD4-F1
#
_entry.id   AF-A0A9E2LSD4-F1
#
_cell.length_a   1.000
_cell.length_b   1.000
_cell.length_c   1.000
_cell.angle_alpha   90.00
_cell.angle_beta   90.00
_cell.angle_gamma   90.00
#
_symmetry.space_group_name_H-M   'P 1'
#
loop_
_entity.id
_entity.type
_entity.pdbx_description
1 polymer ?
#
loop_
_entity_poly.entity_id
_entity_poly.type
_entity_poly.pdbx_seq_one_letter_code
_entity_poly.pdbx_strand_id
1 'polypeptide(L)'
;MSEQLSSSLEDYLETILLILQETQSVRAKEIATRMGVRNSSVTGALRMLADKGLIVHEPYGGITLTPQGYQVALGVLQRHRILSDFFVHVLQIDPILAEETACQMEHALTQPILERLTEYLTFMESCPNTRVVWNAELGFLCSHDCGLAEETNCSHVLQTPGIMGPVDTGTPASLVPEA
;
A
#
# COMPACT_ATOMS: atom_id res chain seq x y z
N MET A 1 22.85 11.27 -5.63
CA MET A 1 22.48 9.99 -4.99
C MET A 1 21.68 10.35 -3.75
N SER A 2 20.39 10.05 -3.74
CA SER A 2 19.56 10.20 -2.55
C SER A 2 20.04 9.19 -1.52
N GLU A 3 20.58 9.67 -0.41
CA GLU A 3 20.95 8.85 0.74
C GLU A 3 19.70 8.10 1.20
N GLN A 4 19.72 6.76 1.13
CA GLN A 4 18.60 5.93 1.55
C GLN A 4 18.43 6.08 3.06
N LEU A 5 17.20 6.36 3.51
CA LEU A 5 16.89 6.50 4.93
C LEU A 5 17.05 5.13 5.61
N SER A 6 17.52 5.09 6.85
CA SER A 6 17.56 3.83 7.60
C SER A 6 16.14 3.41 7.98
N SER A 7 15.89 2.10 8.09
CA SER A 7 14.59 1.57 8.54
C SER A 7 14.16 2.24 9.85
N SER A 8 15.06 2.33 10.83
CA SER A 8 14.75 3.00 12.10
C SER A 8 14.23 4.43 11.92
N LEU A 9 14.78 5.22 10.99
CA LEU A 9 14.30 6.58 10.74
C LEU A 9 12.99 6.61 9.94
N GLU A 10 12.73 5.59 9.12
CA GLU A 10 11.43 5.34 8.49
C GLU A 10 10.35 5.05 9.54
N ASP A 11 10.63 4.19 10.54
CA ASP A 11 9.69 3.87 11.64
C ASP A 11 9.26 5.14 12.40
N TYR A 12 10.20 6.07 12.62
CA TYR A 12 9.88 7.35 13.26
C TYR A 12 8.93 8.19 12.41
N LEU A 13 9.12 8.24 11.09
CA LEU A 13 8.25 8.98 10.19
C LEU A 13 6.85 8.37 10.13
N GLU A 14 6.77 7.04 10.04
CA GLU A 14 5.50 6.32 10.10
C GLU A 14 4.78 6.57 11.43
N THR A 15 5.48 6.44 12.56
CA THR A 15 4.90 6.69 13.89
C THR A 15 4.38 8.12 14.02
N ILE A 16 5.12 9.11 13.53
CA ILE A 16 4.67 10.51 13.51
C ILE A 16 3.39 10.64 12.68
N LEU A 17 3.33 10.00 11.51
CA LEU A 17 2.14 10.00 10.65
C LEU A 17 0.93 9.36 11.35
N LEU A 18 1.09 8.21 11.99
CA LEU A 18 0.02 7.53 12.73
C LEU A 18 -0.52 8.41 13.86
N ILE A 19 0.36 9.04 14.65
CA ILE A 19 -0.08 9.96 15.72
C ILE A 19 -0.81 11.18 15.13
N LEU A 20 -0.37 11.72 13.99
CA LEU A 20 -1.05 12.84 13.30
C LEU A 20 -2.43 12.47 12.75
N GLN A 21 -2.66 11.19 12.42
CA GLN A 21 -3.99 10.72 12.00
C GLN A 21 -4.97 10.63 13.18
N GLU A 22 -4.46 10.43 14.38
CA GLU A 22 -5.27 10.32 15.60
C GLU A 22 -5.43 11.66 16.34
N THR A 23 -4.47 12.58 16.20
CA THR A 23 -4.39 13.81 16.99
C THR A 23 -3.90 15.00 16.15
N GLN A 24 -4.13 16.21 16.62
CA GLN A 24 -3.65 17.43 15.94
C GLN A 24 -2.20 17.80 16.29
N SER A 25 -1.53 17.10 17.21
CA SER A 25 -0.18 17.49 17.64
C SER A 25 0.65 16.29 18.09
N VAL A 26 1.85 16.14 17.55
CA VAL A 26 2.79 15.08 17.96
C VAL A 26 3.79 15.62 18.97
N ARG A 27 4.03 14.84 20.04
CA ARG A 27 5.02 15.15 21.07
C ARG A 27 6.06 14.02 21.16
N ALA A 28 7.32 14.38 21.44
CA ALA A 28 8.42 13.41 21.57
C ALA A 28 8.15 12.30 22.61
N LYS A 29 7.43 12.63 23.70
CA LYS A 29 7.04 11.65 24.72
C LYS A 29 6.10 10.58 24.14
N GLU A 30 5.18 10.97 23.28
CA GLU A 30 4.22 10.03 22.68
C GLU A 30 4.91 9.12 21.68
N ILE A 31 5.81 9.67 20.85
CA ILE A 31 6.67 8.87 19.96
C ILE A 31 7.46 7.84 20.76
N ALA A 32 8.08 8.25 21.87
CA ALA A 32 8.84 7.34 22.73
C ALA A 32 7.98 6.19 23.27
N THR A 33 6.74 6.49 23.67
CA THR A 33 5.79 5.48 24.16
C THR A 33 5.37 4.51 23.05
N ARG A 34 5.01 5.00 21.86
CA ARG A 34 4.60 4.18 20.71
C ARG A 34 5.72 3.25 20.24
N MET A 35 6.92 3.80 20.14
CA MET A 35 8.11 3.08 19.66
C MET A 35 8.74 2.18 20.74
N GLY A 36 8.33 2.28 22.01
CA GLY A 36 8.95 1.54 23.11
C GLY A 36 10.42 1.90 23.36
N VAL A 37 10.84 3.13 23.03
CA VAL A 37 12.25 3.59 23.13
C VAL A 37 12.44 4.68 24.17
N ARG A 38 13.69 4.97 24.51
CA ARG A 38 14.04 6.06 25.44
C ARG A 38 13.87 7.43 24.76
N ASN A 39 13.48 8.45 25.53
CA ASN A 39 13.38 9.83 25.05
C ASN A 39 14.67 10.34 24.38
N SER A 40 15.84 9.91 24.86
CA SER A 40 17.13 10.28 24.26
C SER A 40 17.28 9.76 22.82
N SER A 41 16.75 8.57 22.53
CA SER A 41 16.75 8.00 21.18
C SER A 41 15.84 8.82 20.26
N VAL A 42 14.66 9.20 20.75
CA VAL A 42 13.72 10.05 20.01
C VAL A 42 14.36 11.40 19.67
N THR A 43 14.99 12.08 20.62
CA THR A 43 15.65 13.36 20.36
C THR A 43 16.73 13.25 19.27
N GLY A 44 17.51 12.17 19.29
CA GLY A 44 18.52 11.90 18.26
C GLY A 44 17.89 11.69 16.88
N ALA A 45 16.85 10.85 16.79
CA ALA A 45 16.11 10.58 15.56
C ALA A 45 15.45 11.83 14.98
N LEU A 46 14.73 12.60 15.80
CA LEU A 46 14.08 13.84 15.38
C LEU A 46 15.09 14.86 14.85
N ARG A 47 16.26 14.96 15.48
CA ARG A 47 17.33 15.83 14.96
C ARG A 47 17.79 15.37 13.57
N MET A 48 18.06 14.08 13.39
CA MET A 48 18.47 13.56 12.07
C MET A 48 17.41 13.76 10.99
N LEU A 49 16.12 13.57 11.33
CA LEU A 49 15.01 13.81 10.40
C LEU A 49 14.87 15.30 10.06
N ALA A 50 15.05 16.20 11.03
CA ALA A 50 15.02 17.64 10.83
C ALA A 50 16.20 18.10 9.95
N ASP A 51 17.41 17.60 10.22
CA ASP A 51 18.61 17.88 9.42
C ASP A 51 18.44 17.41 7.97
N LYS A 52 17.64 16.36 7.74
CA LYS A 52 17.25 15.86 6.40
C LYS A 52 16.05 16.59 5.78
N GLY A 53 15.43 17.56 6.47
CA GLY A 53 14.28 18.31 5.99
C GLY A 53 12.96 17.50 5.92
N LEU A 54 12.88 16.38 6.65
CA LEU A 54 11.70 15.50 6.62
C LEU A 54 10.67 15.87 7.69
N ILE A 55 11.07 16.57 8.73
CA ILE A 55 10.17 17.07 9.77
C ILE A 55 10.44 18.55 10.08
N VAL A 56 9.44 19.21 10.65
CA VAL A 56 9.60 20.47 11.37
C VAL A 56 9.47 20.17 12.86
N HIS A 57 10.49 20.56 13.63
CA HIS A 57 10.53 20.42 15.08
C HIS A 57 10.82 21.78 15.69
N GLU A 58 9.77 22.43 16.20
CA GLU A 58 9.89 23.72 16.87
C GLU A 58 10.32 23.53 18.34
N PRO A 59 11.23 24.37 18.87
CA PRO A 59 11.54 24.37 20.30
C PRO A 59 10.26 24.59 21.12
N TYR A 60 9.93 23.64 21.99
CA TYR A 60 8.70 23.60 22.79
C TYR A 60 7.38 23.47 21.99
N GLY A 61 7.46 23.34 20.67
CA GLY A 61 6.32 23.16 19.77
C GLY A 61 6.05 21.70 19.41
N GLY A 62 5.04 21.50 18.54
CA GLY A 62 4.69 20.19 18.03
C GLY A 62 5.68 19.69 16.97
N ILE A 63 5.70 18.37 16.75
CA ILE A 63 6.43 17.73 15.65
C ILE A 63 5.46 17.59 14.48
N THR A 64 5.88 17.98 13.28
CA THR A 64 5.08 17.83 12.05
C THR A 64 5.93 17.30 10.91
N LEU A 65 5.28 16.61 9.96
CA LEU A 65 5.92 16.15 8.73
C LEU A 65 5.99 17.30 7.72
N THR A 66 7.13 17.45 7.05
CA THR A 66 7.19 18.27 5.83
C THR A 66 6.45 17.54 4.70
N PRO A 67 6.11 18.20 3.57
CA PRO A 67 5.55 17.51 2.41
C PRO A 67 6.42 16.32 1.96
N GLN A 68 7.75 16.44 2.02
CA GLN A 68 8.66 15.36 1.67
C GLN A 68 8.63 14.23 2.71
N GLY A 69 8.69 14.55 4.02
CA GLY A 69 8.60 13.55 5.07
C GLY A 69 7.27 12.81 5.08
N TYR A 70 6.19 13.51 4.73
CA TYR A 70 4.87 12.92 4.58
C TYR A 70 4.81 11.88 3.46
N GLN A 71 5.41 12.15 2.30
CA GLN A 71 5.48 11.18 1.21
C GLN A 71 6.29 9.94 1.60
N VAL A 72 7.40 10.12 2.32
CA VAL A 72 8.20 8.98 2.81
C VAL A 72 7.41 8.17 3.84
N ALA A 73 6.81 8.82 4.84
CA ALA A 73 5.99 8.18 5.86
C ALA A 73 4.82 7.39 5.26
N LEU A 74 4.12 7.99 4.27
CA LEU A 74 3.04 7.31 3.56
C LEU A 74 3.52 6.07 2.80
N GLY A 75 4.68 6.16 2.14
CA GLY A 75 5.24 5.02 1.41
C GLY A 75 5.58 3.85 2.33
N VAL A 76 6.08 4.13 3.54
CA VAL A 76 6.35 3.13 4.59
C VAL A 76 5.03 2.51 5.05
N LEU A 77 4.06 3.33 5.48
CA LEU A 77 2.76 2.89 5.95
C LEU A 77 1.97 2.10 4.90
N GLN A 78 2.11 2.45 3.62
CA GLN A 78 1.49 1.71 2.52
C GLN A 78 2.09 0.30 2.39
N ARG A 79 3.41 0.16 2.52
CA ARG A 79 4.08 -1.15 2.51
C ARG A 79 3.66 -2.00 3.70
N HIS A 80 3.62 -1.41 4.89
CA HIS A 80 3.10 -2.05 6.10
C HIS A 80 1.71 -2.65 5.87
N ARG A 81 0.76 -1.81 5.43
CA ARG A 81 -0.65 -2.21 5.25
C ARG A 81 -0.82 -3.30 4.20
N ILE A 82 -0.16 -3.18 3.04
CA ILE A 82 -0.26 -4.20 1.98
C ILE A 82 0.26 -5.55 2.48
N LEU A 83 1.34 -5.57 3.26
CA LEU A 83 1.85 -6.80 3.86
C LEU A 83 0.87 -7.36 4.90
N SER A 84 0.39 -6.54 5.82
CA SER A 84 -0.58 -6.96 6.84
C SER A 84 -1.84 -7.54 6.19
N ASP A 85 -2.40 -6.87 5.19
CA ASP A 85 -3.58 -7.31 4.46
C ASP A 85 -3.32 -8.63 3.72
N PHE A 86 -2.15 -8.78 3.09
CA PHE A 86 -1.76 -10.03 2.44
C PHE A 86 -1.66 -11.18 3.44
N PHE A 87 -1.00 -10.97 4.58
CA PHE A 87 -0.84 -12.02 5.59
C PHE A 87 -2.18 -12.43 6.21
N VAL A 88 -3.06 -11.48 6.49
CA VAL A 88 -4.36 -11.77 7.10
C VAL A 88 -5.33 -12.36 6.08
N HIS A 89 -5.53 -11.70 4.94
CA HIS A 89 -6.61 -12.05 4.02
C HIS A 89 -6.25 -13.17 3.04
N VAL A 90 -4.98 -13.28 2.67
CA VAL A 90 -4.53 -14.30 1.69
C VAL A 90 -3.95 -15.50 2.41
N LEU A 91 -3.03 -15.29 3.34
CA LEU A 91 -2.37 -16.39 4.07
C LEU A 91 -3.16 -16.85 5.30
N GLN A 92 -4.20 -16.12 5.72
CA GLN A 92 -5.04 -16.46 6.88
C GLN A 92 -4.22 -16.59 8.18
N ILE A 93 -3.25 -15.69 8.34
CA ILE A 93 -2.41 -15.58 9.54
C ILE A 93 -3.12 -14.75 10.60
N ASP A 94 -2.83 -15.06 11.87
CA ASP A 94 -3.28 -14.26 13.00
C ASP A 94 -2.90 -12.77 12.84
N PRO A 95 -3.83 -11.82 13.05
CA PRO A 95 -3.57 -10.40 12.82
C PRO A 95 -2.41 -9.82 13.64
N ILE A 96 -2.16 -10.30 14.86
CA ILE A 96 -1.08 -9.79 15.70
C ILE A 96 0.27 -10.20 15.09
N LEU A 97 0.40 -11.47 14.72
CA LEU A 97 1.61 -11.96 14.07
C LEU A 97 1.83 -11.33 12.68
N ALA A 98 0.73 -11.11 11.94
CA ALA A 98 0.78 -10.44 10.64
C ALA A 98 1.34 -9.02 10.75
N GLU A 99 0.85 -8.24 11.72
CA GLU A 99 1.30 -6.88 11.99
C GLU A 99 2.79 -6.82 12.37
N GLU A 100 3.22 -7.69 13.28
CA GLU A 100 4.62 -7.78 13.72
C GLU A 100 5.56 -8.17 12.56
N THR A 101 5.08 -9.04 11.66
CA THR A 101 5.85 -9.49 10.49
C THR A 101 5.90 -8.43 9.41
N ALA A 102 4.79 -7.71 9.17
CA ALA A 102 4.70 -6.64 8.20
C ALA A 102 5.69 -5.50 8.52
N CYS A 103 5.69 -5.05 9.78
CA CYS A 103 6.60 -4.00 10.28
C CYS A 103 8.08 -4.36 10.04
N GLN A 104 8.47 -5.63 10.18
CA GLN A 104 9.84 -6.05 9.93
C GLN A 104 10.21 -6.09 8.45
N MET A 105 9.25 -6.36 7.58
CA MET A 105 9.47 -6.60 6.15
C MET A 105 9.33 -5.35 5.29
N GLU A 106 8.52 -4.38 5.70
CA GLU A 106 8.14 -3.21 4.90
C GLU A 106 9.32 -2.40 4.33
N HIS A 107 10.44 -2.33 5.05
CA HIS A 107 11.63 -1.57 4.62
C HIS A 107 12.44 -2.30 3.53
N ALA A 108 12.18 -3.59 3.32
CA ALA A 108 12.88 -4.41 2.34
C ALA A 108 12.14 -4.48 0.98
N LEU A 109 10.88 -4.06 0.91
CA LEU A 109 10.12 -4.11 -0.34
C LEU A 109 10.52 -3.02 -1.32
N THR A 110 10.69 -3.45 -2.57
CA THR A 110 10.87 -2.55 -3.71
C THR A 110 9.53 -2.20 -4.33
N GLN A 111 9.47 -1.04 -4.97
CA GLN A 111 8.24 -0.53 -5.60
C GLN A 111 7.57 -1.52 -6.57
N PRO A 112 8.29 -2.24 -7.47
CA PRO A 112 7.65 -3.18 -8.39
C PRO A 112 7.01 -4.40 -7.70
N ILE A 113 7.53 -4.83 -6.54
CA ILE A 113 6.94 -5.91 -5.76
C ILE A 113 5.65 -5.40 -5.10
N LEU A 114 5.70 -4.19 -4.54
CA LEU A 114 4.56 -3.56 -3.89
C LEU A 114 3.38 -3.37 -4.86
N GLU A 115 3.67 -2.88 -6.07
CA GLU A 115 2.66 -2.69 -7.13
C GLU A 115 1.95 -4.00 -7.46
N ARG A 116 2.71 -5.07 -7.70
CA ARG A 116 2.14 -6.40 -7.98
C ARG A 116 1.36 -6.99 -6.80
N LEU A 117 1.82 -6.79 -5.56
CA LEU A 117 1.06 -7.23 -4.39
C LEU A 117 -0.26 -6.47 -4.26
N THR A 118 -0.24 -5.17 -4.52
CA THR A 118 -1.45 -4.34 -4.50
C THR A 118 -2.46 -4.81 -5.54
N GLU A 119 -2.01 -4.98 -6.79
CA GLU A 119 -2.84 -5.49 -7.88
C GLU A 119 -3.45 -6.87 -7.56
N TYR A 120 -2.66 -7.74 -6.93
CA TYR A 120 -3.12 -9.06 -6.49
C TYR A 120 -4.25 -8.95 -5.46
N LEU A 121 -4.06 -8.13 -4.42
CA LEU A 121 -5.08 -7.94 -3.38
C LEU A 121 -6.36 -7.35 -3.94
N THR A 122 -6.26 -6.30 -4.78
CA THR A 122 -7.42 -5.70 -5.45
C THR A 122 -8.15 -6.72 -6.34
N PHE A 123 -7.40 -7.56 -7.06
CA PHE A 123 -8.00 -8.63 -7.86
C PHE A 123 -8.74 -9.65 -6.98
N MET A 124 -8.14 -10.09 -5.87
CA MET A 124 -8.72 -11.06 -4.95
C MET A 124 -10.02 -10.57 -4.31
N GLU A 125 -10.12 -9.29 -3.98
CA GLU A 125 -11.36 -8.68 -3.49
C GLU A 125 -12.46 -8.66 -4.57
N SER A 126 -12.07 -8.57 -5.84
CA SER A 126 -12.99 -8.47 -6.96
C SER A 126 -13.52 -9.82 -7.46
N CYS A 127 -12.83 -10.94 -7.21
CA CYS A 127 -13.17 -12.25 -7.78
C CYS A 127 -13.24 -13.35 -6.70
N PRO A 128 -14.43 -13.85 -6.33
CA PRO A 128 -14.58 -14.87 -5.27
C PRO A 128 -14.10 -16.27 -5.68
N ASN A 129 -13.82 -16.51 -6.97
CA ASN A 129 -13.41 -17.82 -7.49
C ASN A 129 -11.88 -17.88 -7.65
N THR A 130 -11.25 -18.35 -6.58
CA THR A 130 -9.82 -18.53 -6.28
C THR A 130 -8.99 -19.30 -7.32
N ARG A 131 -8.82 -18.76 -8.54
CA ARG A 131 -7.71 -19.11 -9.45
C ARG A 131 -7.19 -17.89 -10.19
N VAL A 132 -6.12 -17.32 -9.66
CA VAL A 132 -5.45 -16.14 -10.19
C VAL A 132 -4.24 -16.58 -11.03
N VAL A 133 -4.10 -16.04 -12.25
CA VAL A 133 -2.91 -16.21 -13.09
C VAL A 133 -2.34 -14.84 -13.44
N TRP A 134 -1.02 -14.68 -13.35
CA TRP A 134 -0.33 -13.45 -13.73
C TRP A 134 0.07 -13.45 -15.21
N ASN A 135 -0.22 -12.35 -15.91
CA ASN A 135 0.25 -12.05 -17.25
C ASN A 135 1.02 -10.71 -17.27
N ALA A 136 2.17 -10.66 -17.95
CA ALA A 136 3.03 -9.47 -17.95
C ALA A 136 2.46 -8.26 -18.72
N GLU A 137 1.55 -8.47 -19.67
CA GLU A 137 0.93 -7.41 -20.49
C GLU A 137 -0.43 -6.98 -19.92
N LEU A 138 -1.14 -7.90 -19.27
CA LEU A 138 -2.54 -7.72 -18.88
C LEU A 138 -2.77 -7.71 -17.36
N GLY A 139 -1.78 -8.06 -16.53
CA GLY A 139 -1.94 -8.15 -15.07
C GLY A 139 -2.56 -9.48 -14.62
N PHE A 140 -3.23 -9.48 -13.47
CA PHE A 140 -3.90 -10.67 -12.94
C PHE A 140 -5.21 -10.98 -13.69
N LEU A 141 -5.35 -12.24 -14.10
CA LEU A 141 -6.50 -12.75 -14.85
C LEU A 141 -7.12 -13.93 -14.10
N CYS A 142 -8.45 -14.06 -14.21
CA CYS A 142 -9.17 -15.25 -13.76
C CYS A 142 -8.96 -16.39 -14.76
N SER A 143 -8.65 -17.60 -14.28
CA SER A 143 -8.37 -18.76 -15.15
C SER A 143 -9.48 -19.81 -15.16
N HIS A 144 -10.72 -19.47 -14.78
CA HIS A 144 -11.85 -20.38 -14.87
C HIS A 144 -12.87 -19.93 -15.92
N ASP A 145 -13.55 -20.91 -16.51
CA ASP A 145 -14.71 -20.67 -17.36
C ASP A 145 -15.88 -20.26 -16.43
N CYS A 146 -16.12 -18.96 -16.29
CA CYS A 146 -17.22 -18.42 -15.50
C CYS A 146 -18.51 -18.55 -16.31
N GLY A 147 -19.06 -19.76 -16.36
CA GLY A 147 -20.32 -20.11 -17.02
C GLY A 147 -21.56 -19.47 -16.39
N LEU A 148 -21.56 -18.16 -16.17
CA LEU A 148 -22.68 -17.38 -15.65
C LEU A 148 -23.33 -16.64 -16.82
N ALA A 149 -24.20 -17.38 -17.52
CA ALA A 149 -25.29 -16.76 -18.25
C ALA A 149 -26.23 -16.10 -17.23
N GLU A 150 -26.36 -14.78 -17.36
CA GLU A 150 -27.41 -13.94 -16.77
C GLU A 150 -27.37 -13.74 -15.23
N GLU A 151 -27.19 -12.47 -14.83
CA GLU A 151 -27.37 -11.94 -13.47
C GLU A 151 -26.26 -12.18 -12.42
N THR A 152 -25.04 -11.72 -12.72
CA THR A 152 -24.21 -10.98 -11.75
C THR A 152 -23.10 -10.25 -12.51
N ASN A 153 -22.88 -8.99 -12.16
CA ASN A 153 -22.06 -8.03 -12.89
C ASN A 153 -20.55 -8.33 -12.74
N CYS A 154 -20.08 -9.44 -13.33
CA CYS A 154 -18.67 -9.82 -13.33
C CYS A 154 -17.91 -8.95 -14.34
N SER A 155 -17.29 -7.87 -13.85
CA SER A 155 -16.55 -6.89 -14.66
C SER A 155 -15.09 -7.27 -14.91
N HIS A 156 -14.73 -8.57 -14.92
CA HIS A 156 -13.33 -9.08 -14.99
C HIS A 156 -12.68 -9.04 -16.38
N VAL A 157 -12.91 -7.99 -17.15
CA VAL A 157 -11.84 -7.44 -17.98
C VAL A 157 -11.46 -6.17 -17.27
N LEU A 158 -10.22 -6.09 -16.78
CA LEU A 158 -9.63 -4.88 -16.24
C LEU A 158 -9.94 -3.72 -17.19
N GLN A 159 -11.02 -2.98 -16.92
CA GLN A 159 -11.20 -1.67 -17.51
C GLN A 159 -10.12 -0.83 -16.87
N THR A 160 -9.02 -0.72 -17.60
CA THR A 160 -7.95 0.24 -17.36
C THR A 160 -8.57 1.58 -16.97
N PRO A 161 -8.23 2.18 -15.81
CA PRO A 161 -8.57 3.56 -15.55
C PRO A 161 -7.72 4.44 -16.49
N GLY A 162 -8.27 4.74 -17.66
CA GLY A 162 -7.88 5.90 -18.46
C GLY A 162 -6.68 5.76 -19.41
N ILE A 163 -6.87 5.07 -20.54
CA ILE A 163 -6.28 5.53 -21.81
C ILE A 163 -7.40 5.50 -22.88
N MET A 164 -8.01 6.67 -23.09
CA MET A 164 -8.95 6.94 -24.19
C MET A 164 -8.27 6.75 -25.56
N GLY A 165 -8.95 6.05 -26.47
CA GLY A 165 -8.73 6.05 -27.92
C GLY A 165 -9.94 5.41 -28.62
N PRO A 166 -10.39 5.92 -29.79
CA PRO A 166 -11.77 5.74 -30.25
C PRO A 166 -12.05 4.30 -30.68
N VAL A 167 -13.18 3.79 -30.21
CA VAL A 167 -13.79 2.54 -30.67
C VAL A 167 -14.43 2.81 -32.03
N ASP A 168 -13.85 2.25 -33.09
CA ASP A 168 -14.56 2.14 -34.37
C ASP A 168 -15.68 1.12 -34.22
N THR A 169 -16.92 1.63 -34.23
CA THR A 169 -18.15 0.86 -34.17
C THR A 169 -18.44 0.23 -35.53
N GLY A 170 -17.91 -0.98 -35.77
CA GLY A 170 -18.37 -1.87 -36.84
C GLY A 170 -19.45 -2.81 -36.31
N THR A 171 -20.73 -2.49 -36.54
CA THR A 171 -21.92 -3.27 -36.16
C THR A 171 -21.95 -4.68 -36.79
N PRO A 172 -22.51 -5.71 -36.11
CA PRO A 172 -22.52 -7.09 -36.58
C PRO A 172 -23.72 -7.39 -37.48
N ALA A 173 -23.51 -8.24 -38.49
CA ALA A 173 -24.54 -8.95 -39.23
C ALA A 173 -23.88 -10.25 -39.75
N SER A 174 -24.43 -11.45 -39.65
CA SER A 174 -25.71 -11.95 -39.18
C SER A 174 -25.56 -13.47 -39.14
N LEU A 175 -25.96 -14.12 -38.04
CA LEU A 175 -26.36 -15.54 -38.05
C LEU A 175 -27.51 -15.71 -39.05
N VAL A 176 -27.55 -16.78 -39.87
CA VAL A 176 -28.48 -17.95 -39.82
C VAL A 176 -28.03 -18.97 -40.92
N PRO A 177 -28.60 -20.20 -41.04
CA PRO A 177 -28.12 -21.46 -40.46
C PRO A 177 -27.72 -22.53 -41.51
N GLU A 178 -27.30 -23.69 -40.98
CA GLU A 178 -27.09 -24.97 -41.67
C GLU A 178 -28.28 -25.45 -42.52
N ALA A 179 -27.95 -26.10 -43.64
CA ALA A 179 -28.70 -27.17 -44.28
C ALA A 179 -27.71 -28.20 -44.82
#